data_AF-A0A7I9YGV0-F1
#
_entry.id   AF-A0A7I9YGV0-F1
#
_cell.length_a   1.000
_cell.length_b   1.000
_cell.length_c   1.000
_cell.angle_alpha   90.00
_cell.angle_beta   90.00
_cell.angle_gamma   90.00
#
_symmetry.space_group_name_H-M   'P 1'
#
loop_
_entity.id
_entity.type
_entity.pdbx_description
1 polymer ?
#
loop_
_entity_poly.entity_id
_entity_poly.type
_entity_poly.pdbx_seq_one_letter_code
_entity_poly.pdbx_strand_id
1 'polypeptide(L)'
;MRQHAKPGDITIDYDQLAAALTPTDRDTWTQPAHVRTVARAARTAAIDAAMRLTADHNVYLIHSQPSPADLDRYQRAGARIVTVDPGRAIVLARCKNERPWQMAQAAKQWYEQRAGSQSAPEAVSGSADATRSW
;
A
#
# COMPACT_ATOMS: atom_id res chain seq x y z
N MET A 1 4.97 8.23 1.29
CA MET A 1 6.22 8.11 0.51
C MET A 1 6.89 9.44 0.28
N ARG A 2 6.27 10.38 -0.47
CA ARG A 2 6.92 11.65 -0.88
C ARG A 2 7.45 12.54 0.25
N GLN A 3 6.90 12.43 1.45
CA GLN A 3 7.35 13.18 2.63
C GLN A 3 8.54 12.52 3.36
N HIS A 4 8.91 11.29 3.01
CA HIS A 4 9.94 10.52 3.73
C HIS A 4 11.10 10.05 2.85
N ALA A 5 10.84 9.77 1.57
CA ALA A 5 11.88 9.35 0.64
C ALA A 5 12.80 10.53 0.28
N LYS A 6 14.11 10.27 0.25
CA LYS A 6 15.15 11.21 -0.16
C LYS A 6 15.67 10.87 -1.56
N PRO A 7 16.35 11.80 -2.25
CA PRO A 7 17.06 11.47 -3.48
C PRO A 7 18.00 10.28 -3.26
N GLY A 8 17.91 9.26 -4.11
CA GLY A 8 18.67 8.01 -4.00
C GLY A 8 17.92 6.85 -3.33
N ASP A 9 16.79 7.09 -2.65
CA ASP A 9 15.94 6.02 -2.13
C ASP A 9 15.08 5.39 -3.24
N ILE A 10 14.78 4.11 -3.10
CA ILE A 10 13.95 3.38 -4.05
C ILE A 10 12.47 3.48 -3.62
N THR A 11 11.60 3.97 -4.50
CA THR A 11 10.15 4.00 -4.26
C THR A 11 9.40 3.12 -5.24
N ILE A 12 8.59 2.19 -4.74
CA ILE A 12 7.79 1.29 -5.55
C ILE A 12 6.31 1.49 -5.24
N ASP A 13 5.57 2.01 -6.21
CA ASP A 13 4.14 2.29 -6.12
C ASP A 13 3.46 1.86 -7.42
N TYR A 14 2.41 1.05 -7.31
CA TYR A 14 1.71 0.50 -8.45
C TYR A 14 1.09 1.59 -9.33
N ASP A 15 0.48 2.61 -8.73
CA ASP A 15 -0.21 3.65 -9.49
C ASP A 15 0.79 4.51 -10.27
N GLN A 16 1.95 4.80 -9.67
CA GLN A 16 3.04 5.51 -10.36
C GLN A 16 3.66 4.68 -11.48
N LEU A 17 3.85 3.37 -11.27
CA LEU A 17 4.33 2.47 -12.33
C LEU A 17 3.33 2.41 -13.49
N ALA A 18 2.03 2.28 -13.20
CA ALA A 18 1.01 2.25 -14.25
C ALA A 18 0.92 3.58 -15.01
N ALA A 19 1.03 4.71 -14.30
CA ALA A 19 1.07 6.03 -14.92
C ALA A 19 2.31 6.23 -15.82
N ALA A 20 3.46 5.69 -15.45
CA ALA A 20 4.66 5.75 -16.28
C ALA A 20 4.58 4.90 -17.57
N LEU A 21 3.70 3.88 -17.57
CA LEU A 21 3.50 2.97 -18.70
C LEU A 21 2.43 3.45 -19.69
N THR A 22 1.79 4.59 -19.43
CA THR A 22 0.73 5.15 -20.28
C THR A 22 0.95 6.63 -20.54
N PRO A 23 0.55 7.16 -21.72
CA PRO A 23 0.51 8.60 -21.94
C PRO A 23 -0.35 9.31 -20.87
N THR A 24 0.03 10.55 -20.53
CA THR A 24 -0.49 11.32 -19.38
C THR A 24 -1.95 11.76 -19.51
N ASP A 25 -2.61 11.38 -20.60
CA ASP A 25 -3.87 11.96 -21.09
C ASP A 25 -5.14 11.33 -20.47
N ARG A 26 -5.01 10.46 -19.46
CA ARG A 26 -6.17 9.76 -18.88
C ARG A 26 -6.35 10.01 -17.39
N ASP A 27 -7.35 10.83 -17.08
CA ASP A 27 -8.01 10.98 -15.76
C ASP A 27 -8.77 9.70 -15.30
N THR A 28 -8.48 8.54 -15.89
CA THR A 28 -9.15 7.31 -15.50
C THR A 28 -8.37 6.62 -14.40
N TRP A 29 -8.93 6.65 -13.18
CA TRP A 29 -8.55 5.78 -12.05
C TRP A 29 -8.50 4.28 -12.41
N THR A 30 -9.08 3.88 -13.55
CA THR A 30 -9.06 2.51 -14.07
C THR A 30 -8.10 2.38 -15.24
N GLN A 31 -7.00 1.68 -15.01
CA GLN A 31 -6.05 1.32 -16.06
C GLN A 31 -6.57 0.16 -16.93
N PRO A 32 -6.41 0.20 -18.26
CA PRO A 32 -6.74 -0.92 -19.14
C PRO A 32 -6.06 -2.22 -18.71
N ALA A 33 -6.68 -3.36 -19.01
CA ALA A 33 -6.18 -4.66 -18.55
C ALA A 33 -4.71 -4.93 -18.97
N HIS A 34 -4.32 -4.56 -20.19
CA HIS A 34 -2.95 -4.74 -20.66
C HIS A 34 -1.94 -3.91 -19.85
N VAL A 35 -2.26 -2.65 -19.52
CA VAL A 35 -1.43 -1.79 -18.66
C VAL A 35 -1.28 -2.41 -17.28
N ARG A 36 -2.39 -2.90 -16.70
CA ARG A 36 -2.35 -3.56 -15.38
C ARG A 36 -1.46 -4.79 -15.38
N THR A 37 -1.49 -5.60 -16.44
CA THR A 37 -0.61 -6.77 -16.57
C THR A 37 0.86 -6.36 -16.56
N VAL A 38 1.24 -5.36 -17.37
CA VAL A 38 2.63 -4.87 -17.43
C VAL A 38 3.04 -4.22 -16.10
N ALA A 39 2.19 -3.39 -15.51
CA ALA A 39 2.45 -2.73 -14.23
C ALA A 39 2.65 -3.74 -13.08
N ARG A 40 1.88 -4.83 -13.05
CA ARG A 40 2.06 -5.93 -12.09
C ARG A 40 3.41 -6.61 -12.27
N ALA A 41 3.76 -6.97 -13.50
CA ALA A 41 5.04 -7.60 -13.81
C ALA A 41 6.23 -6.69 -13.43
N ALA A 42 6.15 -5.41 -13.80
CA ALA A 42 7.15 -4.41 -13.44
C ALA A 42 7.29 -4.26 -11.92
N ARG A 43 6.17 -4.19 -11.19
CA ARG A 43 6.18 -4.10 -9.72
C ARG A 43 6.83 -5.32 -9.08
N THR A 44 6.49 -6.54 -9.53
CA THR A 44 7.11 -7.78 -9.02
C THR A 44 8.62 -7.75 -9.23
N ALA A 45 9.08 -7.46 -10.45
CA ALA A 45 10.50 -7.39 -10.76
C ALA A 45 11.24 -6.29 -9.96
N ALA A 46 10.60 -5.13 -9.79
CA ALA A 46 11.14 -4.03 -9.01
C ALA A 46 11.29 -4.41 -7.52
N ILE A 47 10.28 -5.06 -6.93
CA ILE A 47 10.37 -5.56 -5.55
C ILE A 47 11.49 -6.58 -5.44
N ASP A 48 11.57 -7.54 -6.35
CA ASP A 48 12.60 -8.58 -6.30
C ASP A 48 14.01 -8.00 -6.37
N ALA A 49 14.22 -6.99 -7.22
CA ALA A 49 15.48 -6.27 -7.32
C ALA A 49 15.78 -5.47 -6.06
N ALA A 50 14.83 -4.66 -5.59
CA ALA A 50 15.01 -3.80 -4.43
C ALA A 50 15.29 -4.59 -3.14
N MET A 51 14.68 -5.77 -2.98
CA MET A 51 14.92 -6.66 -1.83
C MET A 51 16.36 -7.15 -1.72
N ARG A 52 17.16 -7.11 -2.81
CA ARG A 52 18.60 -7.44 -2.77
C ARG A 52 19.48 -6.26 -2.37
N LEU A 53 18.91 -5.06 -2.32
CA LEU A 53 19.61 -3.80 -2.10
C LEU A 53 19.30 -3.19 -0.72
N THR A 54 18.42 -3.82 0.07
CA THR A 54 17.95 -3.27 1.36
C THR A 54 19.02 -3.16 2.43
N ALA A 55 20.19 -3.80 2.25
CA ALA A 55 21.33 -3.64 3.13
C ALA A 55 22.00 -2.26 2.99
N ASP A 56 21.99 -1.70 1.77
CA ASP A 56 22.75 -0.50 1.42
C ASP A 56 21.84 0.69 1.07
N HIS A 57 20.57 0.43 0.76
CA HIS A 57 19.62 1.43 0.28
C HIS A 57 18.26 1.34 0.98
N ASN A 58 17.63 2.49 1.21
CA ASN A 58 16.26 2.51 1.71
C ASN A 58 15.29 2.19 0.58
N VAL A 59 14.34 1.32 0.88
CA VAL A 59 13.27 0.94 -0.03
C VAL A 59 11.94 1.29 0.61
N TYR A 60 11.15 2.11 -0.07
CA TYR A 60 9.77 2.38 0.27
C TYR A 60 8.86 1.62 -0.69
N LEU A 61 7.91 0.88 -0.15
CA LEU A 61 6.96 0.09 -0.92
C LEU A 61 5.52 0.38 -0.48
N ILE A 62 4.65 0.70 -1.45
CA ILE A 62 3.20 0.65 -1.27
C ILE A 62 2.72 -0.65 -1.92
N HIS A 63 2.28 -1.59 -1.08
CA HIS A 63 1.70 -2.84 -1.53
C HIS A 63 0.27 -2.92 -0.99
N SER A 64 -0.73 -2.66 -1.83
CA SER A 64 -2.13 -2.86 -1.49
C SER A 64 -2.45 -4.35 -1.49
N GLN A 65 -3.03 -4.85 -0.39
CA GLN A 65 -3.42 -6.26 -0.21
C GLN A 65 -2.26 -7.25 -0.49
N PRO A 66 -1.12 -7.12 0.22
CA PRO A 66 -0.03 -8.09 0.11
C PRO A 66 -0.50 -9.47 0.60
N SER A 67 0.03 -10.53 0.01
CA SER A 67 -0.21 -11.88 0.52
C SER A 67 0.50 -12.07 1.89
N PRO A 68 0.09 -13.06 2.70
CA PRO A 68 0.84 -13.42 3.92
C PRO A 68 2.32 -13.70 3.63
N ALA A 69 2.62 -14.40 2.52
CA ALA A 69 3.99 -14.69 2.12
C ALA A 69 4.80 -13.42 1.76
N ASP A 70 4.16 -12.41 1.16
CA ASP A 70 4.79 -11.11 0.91
C ASP A 70 5.12 -10.40 2.22
N LEU A 71 4.19 -10.39 3.18
CA LEU A 71 4.41 -9.79 4.50
C LEU A 71 5.56 -10.47 5.24
N ASP A 72 5.56 -11.81 5.28
CA ASP A 72 6.63 -12.60 5.91
C ASP A 72 7.98 -12.34 5.24
N ARG A 73 7.99 -12.20 3.90
CA ARG A 73 9.19 -11.85 3.14
C ARG A 73 9.72 -10.48 3.53
N TYR A 74 8.85 -9.47 3.66
CA TYR A 74 9.24 -8.13 4.05
C TYR A 74 9.74 -8.09 5.51
N GLN A 75 9.07 -8.78 6.42
CA GLN A 75 9.49 -8.88 7.83
C GLN A 75 10.86 -9.52 7.97
N ARG A 76 11.14 -10.62 7.25
CA ARG A 76 12.46 -11.27 7.25
C ARG A 76 13.57 -10.38 6.71
N ALA A 77 13.24 -9.41 5.86
CA ALA A 77 14.17 -8.40 5.39
C ALA A 77 14.28 -7.18 6.31
N GLY A 78 13.68 -7.23 7.51
CA GLY A 78 13.72 -6.14 8.48
C GLY A 78 12.79 -4.97 8.15
N ALA A 79 11.83 -5.15 7.24
CA ALA A 79 10.95 -4.06 6.85
C ALA A 79 10.02 -3.63 7.99
N ARG A 80 9.88 -2.32 8.16
CA ARG A 80 8.83 -1.72 8.99
C ARG A 80 7.51 -1.69 8.24
N ILE A 81 6.56 -2.52 8.64
CA ILE A 81 5.22 -2.57 8.03
C ILE A 81 4.31 -1.55 8.70
N VAL A 82 3.76 -0.64 7.89
CA VAL A 82 2.79 0.37 8.33
C VAL A 82 1.47 0.12 7.61
N THR A 83 0.42 -0.17 8.36
CA THR A 83 -0.94 -0.24 7.79
C THR A 83 -1.50 1.18 7.71
N VAL A 84 -1.86 1.61 6.50
CA VAL A 84 -2.54 2.88 6.25
C VAL A 84 -4.03 2.59 6.10
N ASP A 85 -4.79 2.78 7.18
CA ASP A 85 -6.23 2.56 7.22
C ASP A 85 -6.92 3.72 7.96
N PRO A 86 -7.71 4.57 7.28
CA PRO A 86 -8.47 5.64 7.94
C PRO A 86 -9.73 5.12 8.64
N GLY A 87 -10.02 3.82 8.56
CA GLY A 87 -11.16 3.16 9.20
C GLY A 87 -12.32 2.90 8.22
N ARG A 88 -13.11 1.87 8.56
CA ARG A 88 -14.16 1.31 7.69
C ARG A 88 -15.16 2.34 7.19
N ALA A 89 -15.63 3.22 8.05
CA ALA A 89 -16.61 4.23 7.67
C ALA A 89 -16.06 5.18 6.59
N ILE A 90 -14.82 5.66 6.76
CA ILE A 90 -14.17 6.58 5.81
C ILE A 90 -13.88 5.86 4.49
N VAL A 91 -13.35 4.63 4.53
CA VAL A 91 -13.07 3.85 3.33
C VAL A 91 -14.34 3.59 2.53
N LEU A 92 -15.41 3.14 3.19
CA LEU A 92 -16.68 2.85 2.50
C LEU A 92 -17.34 4.12 1.92
N ALA A 93 -17.27 5.25 2.64
CA ALA A 93 -17.76 6.53 2.14
C ALA A 93 -17.00 6.97 0.87
N ARG A 94 -15.66 6.87 0.87
CA ARG A 94 -14.84 7.16 -0.31
C ARG A 94 -15.10 6.20 -1.47
N CYS A 95 -15.24 4.90 -1.20
CA CYS A 95 -15.58 3.92 -2.24
C CYS A 95 -16.92 4.25 -2.91
N LYS A 96 -17.92 4.70 -2.14
CA LYS A 96 -19.23 5.08 -2.68
C LYS A 96 -19.14 6.32 -3.57
N ASN A 97 -18.32 7.30 -3.19
CA ASN A 97 -18.29 8.62 -3.85
C ASN A 97 -17.29 8.69 -5.02
N GLU A 98 -16.21 7.91 -4.98
CA GLU A 98 -15.04 8.14 -5.85
C GLU A 98 -14.57 6.91 -6.63
N ARG A 99 -15.18 5.73 -6.43
CA ARG A 99 -14.68 4.48 -7.02
C ARG A 99 -15.81 3.68 -7.69
N PRO A 100 -15.47 2.79 -8.64
CA PRO A 100 -16.41 1.80 -9.13
C PRO A 100 -16.98 0.97 -7.97
N TRP A 101 -18.27 0.61 -8.06
CA TRP A 101 -19.02 -0.04 -6.98
C TRP A 101 -18.35 -1.32 -6.45
N GLN A 102 -17.62 -2.04 -7.31
CA GLN A 102 -16.89 -3.26 -6.95
C GLN A 102 -15.84 -3.02 -5.85
N MET A 103 -15.29 -1.80 -5.75
CA MET A 103 -14.31 -1.47 -4.70
C MET A 103 -14.93 -1.42 -3.31
N ALA A 104 -16.22 -1.08 -3.19
CA ALA A 104 -16.92 -1.15 -1.91
C ALA A 104 -17.03 -2.60 -1.42
N GLN A 105 -17.19 -3.57 -2.33
CA GLN A 105 -17.23 -5.00 -1.96
C GLN A 105 -15.86 -5.50 -1.51
N ALA A 106 -14.80 -5.19 -2.25
CA ALA A 106 -13.43 -5.54 -1.87
C ALA A 106 -13.05 -4.95 -0.50
N ALA A 107 -13.43 -3.70 -0.23
CA ALA A 107 -13.22 -3.07 1.07
C ALA A 107 -13.96 -3.80 2.20
N LYS A 108 -15.24 -4.14 2.01
CA LYS A 108 -16.03 -4.89 3.01
C LYS A 108 -15.36 -6.22 3.37
N GLN A 109 -14.99 -7.00 2.35
CA GLN A 109 -14.32 -8.29 2.52
C GLN A 109 -13.01 -8.16 3.31
N TRP A 110 -12.22 -7.12 3.04
CA TRP A 110 -10.98 -6.87 3.77
C TRP A 110 -11.21 -6.62 5.27
N TYR A 111 -12.22 -5.83 5.63
CA TYR A 111 -12.56 -5.61 7.05
C TYR A 111 -13.12 -6.87 7.72
N GLU A 112 -13.92 -7.66 7.01
CA GLU A 112 -14.49 -8.91 7.54
C GLU A 112 -13.39 -9.94 7.86
N GLN A 113 -12.43 -10.11 6.95
CA GLN A 113 -11.29 -11.01 7.17
C GLN A 113 -10.45 -10.59 8.38
N ARG A 114 -10.29 -9.28 8.60
CA ARG A 114 -9.55 -8.76 9.76
C ARG A 114 -10.33 -8.86 11.06
N ALA A 115 -11.64 -8.64 11.03
CA ALA A 115 -12.49 -8.83 12.21
C ALA A 115 -12.49 -10.30 12.68
N GLY A 116 -12.48 -11.26 11.75
CA GLY A 116 -12.34 -12.68 12.08
C GLY A 116 -10.93 -13.08 12.56
N SER A 117 -9.91 -12.28 12.22
CA SER A 117 -8.51 -12.51 12.63
C SER A 117 -8.12 -11.76 13.91
N GLN A 118 -9.00 -10.89 14.43
CA GLN A 118 -8.78 -10.12 15.65
C GLN A 118 -9.60 -10.70 16.82
N SER A 119 -9.02 -11.66 17.54
CA SER A 119 -9.01 -11.53 19.01
C SER A 119 -8.10 -10.35 19.33
N ALA A 120 -8.67 -9.31 19.94
CA ALA A 120 -8.23 -7.91 19.89
C ALA A 120 -6.76 -7.62 20.32
N PRO A 121 -6.09 -6.65 19.66
CA PRO A 121 -5.13 -5.79 20.33
C PRO A 121 -5.84 -4.51 20.81
N GLU A 122 -5.50 -4.12 22.03
CA GLU A 122 -5.96 -2.96 22.77
C GLU A 122 -5.77 -1.66 21.97
N ALA A 123 -6.86 -0.93 21.78
CA ALA A 123 -6.82 0.39 21.18
C ALA A 123 -6.11 1.35 22.15
N VAL A 124 -4.95 1.86 21.77
CA VAL A 124 -4.30 2.97 22.48
C VAL A 124 -5.20 4.20 22.31
N SER A 125 -5.97 4.49 23.35
CA SER A 125 -6.69 5.75 23.50
C SER A 125 -5.67 6.86 23.76
N GLY A 126 -5.76 7.92 22.97
CA GLY A 126 -4.90 9.10 23.12
C GLY A 126 -5.20 9.81 24.43
N SER A 127 -4.25 9.74 25.37
CA SER A 127 -4.10 10.73 26.42
C SER A 127 -3.26 11.87 25.85
N ALA A 128 -3.81 13.08 25.85
CA ALA A 128 -3.07 14.29 25.58
C ALA A 128 -2.01 14.49 26.66
N ASP A 129 -0.74 14.33 26.31
CA ASP A 129 0.31 15.07 27.03
C ASP A 129 1.53 15.33 26.13
N ALA A 130 2.04 16.55 26.28
CA ALA A 130 3.06 17.13 25.43
C ALA A 130 4.44 16.50 25.70
N THR A 131 5.15 16.06 24.66
CA THR A 131 6.56 16.39 24.31
C THR A 131 7.19 15.35 23.37
N ARG A 132 7.95 15.86 22.37
CA ARG A 132 9.02 15.26 21.56
C ARG A 132 8.71 14.13 20.54
N SER A 133 9.19 14.41 19.30
CA SER A 133 9.64 13.50 18.21
C SER A 133 8.58 12.53 17.65
N TRP A 134 8.42 12.32 16.34
CA TRP A 134 9.34 11.81 15.31
C TRP A 134 8.77 12.05 13.92
#